data_AF-A0A9W9V7B7-F1
#
_entry.id   AF-A0A9W9V7B7-F1
#
_cell.length_a   1.000
_cell.length_b   1.000
_cell.length_c   1.000
_cell.angle_alpha   90.00
_cell.angle_beta   90.00
_cell.angle_gamma   90.00
#
_symmetry.space_group_name_H-M   'P 1'
#
loop_
_entity.id
_entity.type
_entity.pdbx_description
1 polymer ?
#
loop_
_entity_poly.entity_id
_entity_poly.type
_entity_poly.pdbx_seq_one_letter_code
_entity_poly.pdbx_strand_id
1 'polypeptide(L)'
;MDLCQDTGSSAVEAFLNNVGPDELRTLADKHGAEITSLRGPVQRASASALTLIPMPSHKEPLTSKILQKNCRRFETISPKLPLLVNFSPQLKGKTAVEVIDLLSENFEKEPNAAKRALLLTAINQYGSSSTCSTELKEAINKAKAKFHEESGSGDTDDIWFNVFADVNYGGGSLFADINYTWSSWGYSYVGDNWNDKISSLQCGCSSGEVGGYVILFENAGFLGRYLTYALDGTSKNFIAVPFVGRNFNDTTSSILMQRRYANELGPISVWSLVPPSTITNIVNKQSPDVRSRGDPIFSWDLWPNGTRSPVVDPLKQFIYLNVPVSVNTHQWFFGGWYDCEVHYWIYLYIDGNGKLEGYVAWTNCWVQGGLYTNQVLQGLAKQIPSTIGAVNDLISQAVGYANIVNEGERFNFLYYLPGTDAASGNTNEGVSLVLVK
;
A
#
# COMPACT_ATOMS: atom_id res chain seq x y z
N MET A 1 -28.80 -12.73 -51.32
CA MET A 1 -27.46 -12.25 -50.92
C MET A 1 -27.41 -12.41 -49.42
N ASP A 2 -26.82 -13.52 -48.99
CA ASP A 2 -26.69 -13.92 -47.60
C ASP A 2 -25.58 -13.13 -46.91
N LEU A 3 -25.94 -12.32 -45.91
CA LEU A 3 -25.03 -11.64 -44.98
C LEU A 3 -25.65 -11.70 -43.58
N CYS A 4 -25.81 -12.91 -43.05
CA CYS A 4 -26.15 -13.15 -41.64
C CYS A 4 -25.35 -14.35 -41.11
N GLN A 5 -24.02 -14.22 -41.06
CA GLN A 5 -23.18 -15.07 -40.20
C GLN A 5 -22.07 -14.20 -39.60
N ASP A 6 -21.99 -14.23 -38.27
CA ASP A 6 -20.93 -13.69 -37.41
C ASP A 6 -20.51 -12.21 -37.60
N THR A 7 -21.29 -11.31 -36.99
CA THR A 7 -20.70 -10.08 -36.42
C THR A 7 -20.69 -10.22 -34.91
N GLY A 8 -19.61 -10.78 -34.37
CA GLY A 8 -19.32 -10.65 -32.94
C GLY A 8 -19.33 -9.18 -32.54
N SER A 9 -19.54 -8.90 -31.25
CA SER A 9 -19.53 -7.54 -30.68
C SER A 9 -18.33 -6.68 -31.12
N SER A 10 -17.22 -7.34 -31.48
CA SER A 10 -15.99 -6.72 -32.00
C SER A 10 -16.14 -6.02 -33.36
N ALA A 11 -16.98 -6.50 -34.28
CA ALA A 11 -17.15 -5.89 -35.60
C ALA A 11 -17.97 -4.59 -35.53
N VAL A 12 -18.99 -4.58 -34.67
CA VAL A 12 -19.80 -3.38 -34.40
C VAL A 12 -18.98 -2.37 -33.60
N GLU A 13 -18.20 -2.80 -32.60
CA GLU A 13 -17.26 -1.91 -31.91
C GLU A 13 -16.19 -1.34 -32.85
N ALA A 14 -15.60 -2.16 -33.74
CA ALA A 14 -14.62 -1.69 -34.71
C ALA A 14 -15.23 -0.69 -35.70
N PHE A 15 -16.49 -0.91 -36.12
CA PHE A 15 -17.23 0.03 -36.95
C PHE A 15 -17.48 1.35 -36.20
N LEU A 16 -18.02 1.31 -34.99
CA LEU A 16 -18.33 2.51 -34.19
C LEU A 16 -17.07 3.30 -33.80
N ASN A 17 -15.91 2.65 -33.67
CA ASN A 17 -14.64 3.32 -33.40
C ASN A 17 -14.01 3.99 -34.64
N ASN A 18 -14.38 3.56 -35.86
CA ASN A 18 -13.84 4.09 -37.11
C ASN A 18 -14.75 5.12 -37.79
N VAL A 19 -16.01 5.21 -37.39
CA VAL A 19 -16.98 6.13 -37.99
C VAL A 19 -17.06 7.41 -37.14
N GLY A 20 -16.82 8.55 -37.77
CA GLY A 20 -16.89 9.84 -37.10
C GLY A 20 -18.31 10.20 -36.63
N PRO A 21 -18.48 11.08 -35.63
CA PRO A 21 -19.79 11.53 -35.16
C PRO A 21 -20.71 12.06 -36.28
N ASP A 22 -20.13 12.73 -37.27
CA ASP A 22 -20.86 13.32 -38.40
C ASP A 22 -21.31 12.27 -39.42
N GLU A 23 -20.51 11.22 -39.63
CA GLU A 23 -20.86 10.08 -40.48
C GLU A 23 -21.97 9.24 -39.82
N LEU A 24 -21.91 9.05 -38.50
CA LEU A 24 -22.96 8.39 -37.72
C LEU A 24 -24.30 9.16 -37.80
N ARG A 25 -24.27 10.49 -37.70
CA ARG A 25 -25.46 11.34 -37.89
C ARG A 25 -26.02 11.22 -39.31
N THR A 26 -25.15 11.29 -40.31
CA THR A 26 -25.55 11.16 -41.73
C THR A 26 -26.19 9.80 -41.99
N LEU A 27 -25.66 8.73 -41.40
CA LEU A 27 -26.24 7.39 -41.51
C LEU A 27 -27.61 7.32 -40.83
N ALA A 28 -27.75 7.96 -39.66
CA ALA A 28 -29.01 8.03 -38.92
C ALA A 28 -30.11 8.74 -39.71
N ASP A 29 -29.78 9.92 -40.23
CA ASP A 29 -30.70 10.76 -41.00
C ASP A 29 -31.14 10.03 -42.26
N LYS A 30 -30.21 9.33 -42.93
CA LYS A 30 -30.50 8.50 -44.10
C LYS A 30 -31.46 7.34 -43.81
N HIS A 31 -31.47 6.82 -42.58
CA HIS A 31 -32.27 5.67 -42.18
C HIS A 31 -33.44 6.02 -41.24
N GLY A 32 -33.70 7.32 -41.01
CA GLY A 32 -34.77 7.78 -40.12
C GLY A 32 -34.60 7.36 -38.66
N ALA A 33 -33.36 7.13 -38.21
CA ALA A 33 -33.06 6.75 -36.84
C ALA A 33 -32.82 8.00 -35.98
N GLU A 34 -33.56 8.15 -34.88
CA GLU A 34 -33.43 9.30 -33.98
C GLU A 34 -32.23 9.11 -33.03
N ILE A 35 -31.11 9.79 -33.30
CA ILE A 35 -29.84 9.67 -32.55
C ILE A 35 -29.64 10.81 -31.51
N THR A 36 -30.73 11.40 -31.00
CA THR A 36 -30.65 12.52 -30.04
C THR A 36 -29.95 12.19 -28.70
N SER A 37 -29.61 10.92 -28.46
CA SER A 37 -28.93 10.43 -27.25
C SER A 37 -27.47 9.98 -27.42
N LEU A 38 -26.89 9.88 -28.63
CA LEU A 38 -25.48 9.48 -28.77
C LEU A 38 -24.56 10.70 -28.62
N ARG A 39 -23.91 10.81 -27.46
CA ARG A 39 -22.71 11.64 -27.31
C ARG A 39 -21.57 10.91 -28.02
N GLY A 40 -20.74 11.68 -28.77
CA GLY A 40 -19.67 11.15 -29.63
C GLY A 40 -18.71 10.18 -28.94
N PRO A 41 -17.84 9.49 -29.69
CA PRO A 41 -16.96 8.45 -29.17
C PRO A 41 -16.19 8.99 -27.97
N VAL A 42 -16.48 8.40 -26.82
CA VAL A 42 -15.79 8.65 -25.57
C VAL A 42 -14.36 8.19 -25.83
N GLN A 43 -13.41 9.13 -25.99
CA GLN A 43 -11.99 8.83 -25.77
C GLN A 43 -11.93 7.96 -24.53
N ARG A 44 -11.15 6.85 -24.53
CA ARG A 44 -10.96 5.92 -23.39
C ARG A 44 -10.63 6.66 -22.09
N ALA A 45 -11.63 7.29 -21.51
CA ALA A 45 -11.62 8.01 -20.27
C ALA A 45 -12.34 7.05 -19.34
N SER A 46 -11.55 6.29 -18.59
CA SER A 46 -12.06 5.68 -17.37
C SER A 46 -12.61 6.80 -16.50
N ALA A 47 -13.92 6.95 -16.44
CA ALA A 47 -14.55 7.89 -15.55
C ALA A 47 -14.60 7.24 -14.16
N SER A 48 -13.56 7.46 -13.37
CA SER A 48 -13.64 7.27 -11.92
C SER A 48 -14.37 8.50 -11.37
N ALA A 49 -15.70 8.45 -11.20
CA ALA A 49 -16.34 9.49 -10.38
C ALA A 49 -16.11 9.13 -8.91
N LEU A 50 -15.21 9.89 -8.31
CA LEU A 50 -14.98 9.99 -6.88
C LEU A 50 -16.25 10.55 -6.22
N THR A 51 -17.27 9.70 -6.03
CA THR A 51 -18.42 10.07 -5.21
C THR A 51 -18.05 9.72 -3.78
N LEU A 52 -17.40 10.66 -3.08
CA LEU A 52 -17.19 10.54 -1.64
C LEU A 52 -18.55 10.59 -0.95
N ILE A 53 -19.14 9.43 -0.70
CA ILE A 53 -20.35 9.32 0.11
C ILE A 53 -19.90 9.56 1.56
N PRO A 54 -20.34 10.63 2.24
CA PRO A 54 -20.03 10.85 3.64
C PRO A 54 -20.62 9.68 4.42
N MET A 55 -19.76 8.82 4.94
CA MET A 55 -20.17 7.66 5.71
C MET A 55 -20.72 8.13 7.06
N PRO A 56 -21.75 7.47 7.63
CA PRO A 56 -22.12 7.73 9.00
C PRO A 56 -20.86 7.56 9.85
N SER A 57 -20.45 8.64 10.52
CA SER A 57 -19.33 8.60 11.45
C SER A 57 -19.54 7.44 12.42
N HIS A 58 -18.45 6.82 12.89
CA HIS A 58 -18.49 5.86 14.00
C HIS A 58 -19.50 6.31 15.07
N LYS A 59 -20.17 5.37 15.74
CA LYS A 59 -21.16 5.68 16.79
C LYS A 59 -20.66 6.73 17.80
N GLU A 60 -19.33 6.84 17.97
CA GLU A 60 -18.62 7.95 18.60
C GLU A 60 -17.31 8.33 17.85
N PRO A 61 -16.95 9.60 17.61
CA PRO A 61 -15.69 9.95 16.96
C PRO A 61 -14.46 9.38 17.69
N LEU A 62 -13.54 8.73 16.94
CA LEU A 62 -12.28 8.25 17.52
C LEU A 62 -11.46 9.43 18.05
N THR A 63 -10.99 9.34 19.30
CA THR A 63 -10.12 10.37 19.87
C THR A 63 -8.73 10.35 19.22
N SER A 64 -8.06 11.51 19.15
CA SER A 64 -6.69 11.59 18.64
C SER A 64 -5.72 10.66 19.39
N LYS A 65 -5.97 10.39 20.68
CA LYS A 65 -5.19 9.44 21.49
C LYS A 65 -5.35 7.99 21.00
N ILE A 66 -6.57 7.58 20.66
CA ILE A 66 -6.83 6.24 20.10
C ILE A 66 -6.20 6.13 18.72
N LEU A 67 -6.31 7.16 17.88
CA LEU A 67 -5.64 7.19 16.58
C LEU A 67 -4.12 7.07 16.74
N GLN A 68 -3.49 7.87 17.60
CA GLN A 68 -2.04 7.78 17.86
C GLN A 68 -1.61 6.42 18.41
N LYS A 69 -2.42 5.79 19.27
CA LYS A 69 -2.12 4.45 19.81
C LYS A 69 -2.09 3.39 18.71
N ASN A 70 -3.02 3.47 17.77
CA ASN A 70 -3.14 2.54 16.64
C ASN A 70 -2.19 2.88 15.49
N CYS A 71 -1.85 4.15 15.33
CA CYS A 71 -0.98 4.67 14.30
C CYS A 71 0.40 4.90 14.90
N ARG A 72 1.10 3.81 15.25
CA ARG A 72 2.52 3.90 15.62
C ARG A 72 3.28 4.32 14.36
N ARG A 73 3.62 5.61 14.37
CA ARG A 73 3.88 6.44 13.19
C ARG A 73 4.88 5.81 12.22
N PHE A 74 4.50 5.85 10.96
CA PHE A 74 5.35 5.63 9.81
C PHE A 74 5.78 6.98 9.25
N GLU A 75 7.08 7.17 9.07
CA GLU A 75 7.62 8.32 8.32
C GLU A 75 8.16 7.79 7.00
N THR A 76 7.56 8.18 5.88
CA THR A 76 8.20 7.97 4.57
C THR A 76 9.42 8.88 4.49
N ILE A 77 10.58 8.35 4.13
CA ILE A 77 11.61 9.24 3.57
C ILE A 77 11.12 9.73 2.22
N SER A 78 11.08 11.06 2.04
CA SER A 78 10.89 11.63 0.72
C SER A 78 12.02 11.16 -0.20
N PRO A 79 11.73 10.52 -1.34
CA PRO A 79 12.76 10.14 -2.31
C PRO A 79 13.51 11.38 -2.84
N LYS A 80 12.85 12.54 -2.81
CA LYS A 80 13.49 13.85 -2.95
C LYS A 80 14.05 14.22 -1.58
N LEU A 81 15.24 13.71 -1.28
CA LEU A 81 16.01 14.13 -0.11
C LEU A 81 16.19 15.65 -0.22
N PRO A 82 15.58 16.44 0.66
CA PRO A 82 15.66 17.88 0.55
C PRO A 82 17.10 18.29 0.84
N LEU A 83 17.63 19.30 0.13
CA LEU A 83 19.05 19.68 0.24
C LEU A 83 19.40 19.92 1.72
N LEU A 84 20.28 19.10 2.29
CA LEU A 84 20.64 19.12 3.71
C LEU A 84 21.02 20.52 4.22
N VAL A 85 21.68 21.29 3.35
CA VAL A 85 22.10 22.68 3.62
C VAL A 85 20.91 23.60 3.97
N ASN A 86 19.71 23.30 3.46
CA ASN A 86 18.51 24.08 3.77
C ASN A 86 18.02 23.85 5.21
N PHE A 87 18.31 22.69 5.82
CA PHE A 87 17.91 22.40 7.20
C PHE A 87 18.98 22.79 8.21
N SER A 88 20.23 22.85 7.76
CA SER A 88 21.36 23.06 8.65
C SER A 88 22.39 23.96 7.95
N PRO A 89 22.30 25.29 8.12
CA PRO A 89 23.20 26.25 7.48
C PRO A 89 24.69 25.99 7.75
N GLN A 90 25.02 25.36 8.89
CA GLN A 90 26.37 24.92 9.26
C GLN A 90 26.98 23.89 8.29
N LEU A 91 26.17 23.27 7.42
CA LEU A 91 26.63 22.35 6.37
C LEU A 91 27.13 23.08 5.12
N LYS A 92 26.89 24.38 5.00
CA LYS A 92 27.26 25.16 3.82
C LYS A 92 28.78 25.19 3.64
N GLY A 93 29.25 24.78 2.46
CA GLY A 93 30.66 24.78 2.09
C GLY A 93 31.47 23.59 2.62
N LYS A 94 30.84 22.66 3.33
CA LYS A 94 31.46 21.41 3.78
C LYS A 94 31.48 20.36 2.67
N THR A 95 32.53 19.56 2.64
CA THR A 95 32.63 18.34 1.83
C THR A 95 31.67 17.26 2.34
N ALA A 96 31.40 16.23 1.53
CA ALA A 96 30.51 15.13 1.93
C ALA A 96 31.00 14.41 3.21
N VAL A 97 32.32 14.21 3.34
CA VAL A 97 32.94 13.61 4.52
C VAL A 97 32.68 14.47 5.76
N GLU A 98 32.99 15.77 5.68
CA GLU A 98 32.75 16.70 6.79
C GLU A 98 31.28 16.83 7.18
N VAL A 99 30.35 16.70 6.21
CA VAL A 99 28.90 16.68 6.50
C VAL A 99 28.52 15.42 7.27
N ILE A 100 28.97 14.25 6.82
CA ILE A 100 28.69 12.97 7.49
C ILE A 100 29.27 12.98 8.91
N ASP A 101 30.54 13.36 9.08
CA ASP A 101 31.20 13.40 10.38
C ASP A 101 30.49 14.36 11.34
N LEU A 102 30.19 15.58 10.90
CA LEU A 102 29.50 16.56 11.73
C LEU A 102 28.10 16.10 12.15
N LEU A 103 27.31 15.55 11.22
CA LEU A 103 25.98 15.03 11.55
C LEU A 103 26.08 13.81 12.48
N SER A 104 27.09 12.96 12.28
CA SER A 104 27.37 11.80 13.10
C SER A 104 27.79 12.17 14.52
N GLU A 105 28.62 13.19 14.70
CA GLU A 105 28.95 13.75 16.03
C GLU A 105 27.75 14.41 16.70
N ASN A 106 26.94 15.16 15.95
CA ASN A 106 25.76 15.81 16.49
C ASN A 106 24.72 14.80 16.96
N PHE A 107 24.58 13.69 16.23
CA PHE A 107 23.74 12.57 16.58
C PHE A 107 24.23 11.88 17.85
N GLU A 108 25.52 11.54 17.93
CA GLU A 108 26.12 10.91 19.11
C GLU A 108 25.96 11.75 20.40
N LYS A 109 26.10 13.08 20.30
CA LYS A 109 25.97 13.98 21.46
C LYS A 109 24.55 14.08 22.01
N GLU A 110 23.54 13.97 21.15
CA GLU A 110 22.14 14.05 21.55
C GLU A 110 21.32 13.24 20.54
N PRO A 111 21.16 11.93 20.82
CA PRO A 111 20.45 10.99 19.96
C PRO A 111 18.95 11.29 19.93
N ASN A 112 18.43 11.74 18.79
CA ASN A 112 16.99 11.98 18.60
C ASN A 112 16.53 11.74 17.16
N ALA A 113 15.22 11.59 16.97
CA ALA A 113 14.61 11.24 15.68
C ALA A 113 14.97 12.24 14.55
N ALA A 114 15.03 13.54 14.84
CA ALA A 114 15.34 14.54 13.84
C ALA A 114 16.80 14.43 13.35
N LYS A 115 17.76 14.25 14.27
CA LYS A 115 19.17 14.09 13.93
C LYS A 115 19.44 12.76 13.24
N ARG A 116 18.77 11.69 13.68
CA ARG A 116 18.77 10.39 13.02
C ARG A 116 18.31 10.52 11.56
N ALA A 117 17.18 11.17 11.33
CA ALA A 117 16.65 11.41 9.98
C ALA A 117 17.63 12.24 9.11
N LEU A 118 18.25 13.28 9.67
CA LEU A 118 19.27 14.08 8.96
C LEU A 118 20.51 13.26 8.60
N LEU A 119 21.04 12.46 9.52
CA LEU A 119 22.20 11.61 9.28
C LEU A 119 21.89 10.52 8.24
N LEU A 120 20.73 9.85 8.34
CA LEU A 120 20.25 8.90 7.34
C LEU A 120 20.13 9.54 5.95
N THR A 121 19.54 10.73 5.89
CA THR A 121 19.42 11.51 4.65
C THR A 121 20.79 11.77 4.04
N ALA A 122 21.79 12.16 4.84
CA ALA A 122 23.14 12.39 4.37
C ALA A 122 23.83 11.11 3.89
N ILE A 123 23.72 10.01 4.65
CA ILE A 123 24.24 8.71 4.28
C ILE A 123 23.68 8.28 2.92
N ASN A 124 22.38 8.44 2.69
CA ASN A 124 21.73 8.02 1.45
C ASN A 124 22.03 8.98 0.28
N GLN A 125 22.10 10.28 0.53
CA GLN A 125 22.47 11.26 -0.48
C GLN A 125 23.88 11.03 -1.00
N TYR A 126 24.83 10.72 -0.12
CA TYR A 126 26.24 10.56 -0.51
C TYR A 126 26.64 9.11 -0.80
N GLY A 127 25.96 8.13 -0.21
CA GLY A 127 26.21 6.70 -0.39
C GLY A 127 25.52 6.07 -1.60
N SER A 128 24.61 6.79 -2.26
CA SER A 128 23.94 6.32 -3.48
C SER A 128 24.81 6.41 -4.74
N SER A 129 25.94 7.12 -4.69
CA SER A 129 26.87 7.22 -5.83
C SER A 129 27.80 6.01 -5.92
N SER A 130 27.90 5.43 -7.11
CA SER A 130 28.89 4.37 -7.43
C SER A 130 30.34 4.87 -7.38
N THR A 131 30.58 6.18 -7.41
CA THR A 131 31.92 6.80 -7.41
C THR A 131 32.33 7.35 -6.04
N CYS A 132 31.79 6.80 -4.95
CA CYS A 132 32.11 7.21 -3.59
C CYS A 132 33.59 6.94 -3.25
N SER A 133 34.33 7.97 -2.82
CA SER A 133 35.73 7.85 -2.41
C SER A 133 35.88 6.90 -1.21
N THR A 134 37.06 6.29 -1.04
CA THR A 134 37.33 5.39 0.09
C THR A 134 37.09 6.09 1.44
N GLU A 135 37.56 7.33 1.57
CA GLU A 135 37.37 8.16 2.76
C GLU A 135 35.88 8.39 3.08
N LEU A 136 35.06 8.68 2.07
CA LEU A 136 33.62 8.87 2.26
C LEU A 136 32.91 7.56 2.62
N LYS A 137 33.32 6.42 2.05
CA LYS A 137 32.81 5.09 2.43
C LYS A 137 33.13 4.77 3.89
N GLU A 138 34.35 5.06 4.34
CA GLU A 138 34.76 4.89 5.73
C GLU A 138 33.94 5.77 6.67
N ALA A 139 33.77 7.06 6.35
CA ALA A 139 32.94 7.97 7.12
C ALA A 139 31.48 7.50 7.21
N ILE A 140 30.89 7.05 6.10
CA ILE A 140 29.53 6.49 6.06
C ILE A 140 29.43 5.23 6.93
N ASN A 141 30.38 4.30 6.82
CA ASN A 141 30.36 3.07 7.61
C ASN A 141 30.51 3.35 9.11
N LYS A 142 31.39 4.29 9.48
CA LYS A 142 31.52 4.78 10.86
C LYS A 142 30.22 5.41 11.35
N ALA A 143 29.57 6.24 10.52
CA ALA A 143 28.29 6.84 10.87
C ALA A 143 27.16 5.80 11.02
N LYS A 144 27.12 4.76 10.18
CA LYS A 144 26.18 3.64 10.30
C LYS A 144 26.38 2.89 11.62
N ALA A 145 27.64 2.62 12.00
CA ALA A 145 27.97 1.97 13.27
C ALA A 145 27.42 2.73 14.49
N LYS A 146 27.36 4.08 14.43
CA LYS A 146 26.81 4.88 15.53
C LYS A 146 25.33 4.66 15.79
N PHE A 147 24.54 4.25 14.79
CA PHE A 147 23.15 3.87 15.04
C PHE A 147 23.10 2.65 15.96
N HIS A 148 24.03 1.71 15.78
CA HIS A 148 24.13 0.50 16.61
C HIS A 148 24.75 0.75 18.00
N GLU A 149 25.53 1.82 18.19
CA GLU A 149 26.21 2.18 19.44
C GLU A 149 25.40 3.09 20.37
N GLU A 150 24.24 3.59 19.94
CA GLU A 150 23.46 4.68 20.58
C GLU A 150 23.01 4.40 22.04
N SER A 151 23.17 3.18 22.58
CA SER A 151 22.79 2.86 23.96
C SER A 151 23.98 2.44 24.84
N GLY A 152 24.50 3.39 25.62
CA GLY A 152 25.45 3.16 26.71
C GLY A 152 24.97 2.24 27.86
N SER A 153 24.00 1.37 27.60
CA SER A 153 23.43 0.37 28.52
C SER A 153 23.38 -1.06 27.98
N GLY A 154 23.87 -1.34 26.76
CA GLY A 154 24.15 -2.72 26.32
C GLY A 154 23.04 -3.45 25.54
N ASP A 155 21.88 -2.83 25.33
CA ASP A 155 20.83 -3.32 24.43
C ASP A 155 20.36 -2.14 23.58
N THR A 156 20.81 -2.05 22.33
CA THR A 156 20.12 -1.23 21.32
C THR A 156 18.97 -2.06 20.78
N ASP A 157 17.85 -1.41 20.48
CA ASP A 157 16.66 -1.97 19.85
C ASP A 157 16.51 -1.29 18.47
N ASP A 158 17.27 -1.77 17.48
CA ASP A 158 17.20 -1.27 16.12
C ASP A 158 16.94 -2.42 15.12
N ILE A 159 16.15 -2.11 14.10
CA ILE A 159 16.01 -2.91 12.89
C ILE A 159 16.52 -2.09 11.73
N TRP A 160 17.32 -2.69 10.86
CA TRP A 160 17.98 -1.96 9.78
C TRP A 160 18.02 -2.77 8.49
N PHE A 161 18.19 -2.04 7.39
CA PHE A 161 18.62 -2.62 6.13
C PHE A 161 19.62 -1.72 5.40
N ASN A 162 20.36 -2.36 4.52
CA ASN A 162 21.22 -1.75 3.53
C ASN A 162 20.99 -2.49 2.20
N VAL A 163 20.36 -1.83 1.23
CA VAL A 163 20.17 -2.40 -0.11
C VAL A 163 21.17 -1.80 -1.08
N PHE A 164 21.52 -2.57 -2.10
CA PHE A 164 22.61 -2.26 -3.01
C PHE A 164 22.16 -2.39 -4.46
N ALA A 165 22.73 -1.52 -5.30
CA ALA A 165 22.40 -1.48 -6.72
C ALA A 165 22.92 -2.71 -7.47
N ASP A 166 24.06 -3.28 -7.04
CA ASP A 166 24.66 -4.44 -7.68
C ASP A 166 24.58 -5.69 -6.78
N VAL A 167 24.83 -6.85 -7.38
CA VAL A 167 25.01 -8.11 -6.65
C VAL A 167 26.25 -8.06 -5.75
N ASN A 168 26.30 -8.94 -4.74
CA ASN A 168 27.39 -9.05 -3.77
C ASN A 168 27.70 -7.72 -3.07
N TYR A 169 26.67 -6.93 -2.77
CA TYR A 169 26.77 -5.67 -2.03
C TYR A 169 27.60 -4.60 -2.76
N GLY A 170 27.61 -4.64 -4.10
CA GLY A 170 28.29 -3.66 -4.94
C GLY A 170 27.44 -2.43 -5.28
N GLY A 171 28.09 -1.43 -5.88
CA GLY A 171 27.41 -0.23 -6.38
C GLY A 171 27.04 0.77 -5.29
N GLY A 172 26.09 1.64 -5.60
CA GLY A 172 25.49 2.54 -4.61
C GLY A 172 24.72 1.76 -3.55
N SER A 173 24.48 2.39 -2.38
CA SER A 173 23.72 1.79 -1.28
C SER A 173 22.62 2.72 -0.75
N LEU A 174 21.48 2.14 -0.37
CA LEU A 174 20.39 2.81 0.33
C LEU A 174 20.25 2.17 1.70
N PHE A 175 20.45 2.98 2.74
CA PHE A 175 20.47 2.55 4.13
C PHE A 175 19.27 3.11 4.90
N ALA A 176 18.93 2.36 5.93
CA ALA A 176 17.69 2.51 6.65
C ALA A 176 17.82 1.90 8.03
N ASP A 177 17.39 2.62 9.06
CA ASP A 177 17.39 2.16 10.44
C ASP A 177 16.16 2.71 11.17
N ILE A 178 15.34 1.83 11.75
CA ILE A 178 14.13 2.19 12.49
C ILE A 178 14.44 2.35 13.98
N ASN A 179 14.13 3.53 14.51
CA ASN A 179 14.22 3.80 15.94
C ASN A 179 13.30 2.89 16.77
N TYR A 180 13.73 2.54 17.99
CA TYR A 180 12.98 1.69 18.95
C TYR A 180 11.53 2.11 19.23
N THR A 181 11.20 3.39 19.06
CA THR A 181 9.84 3.91 19.27
C THR A 181 8.90 3.70 18.09
N TRP A 182 9.41 3.32 16.93
CA TRP A 182 8.63 3.18 15.69
C TRP A 182 8.32 1.71 15.42
N SER A 183 7.07 1.43 15.05
CA SER A 183 6.64 0.07 14.68
C SER A 183 6.91 -0.25 13.24
N SER A 184 6.90 0.75 12.36
CA SER A 184 7.05 0.58 10.94
C SER A 184 7.74 1.79 10.34
N TRP A 185 8.55 1.56 9.32
CA TRP A 185 9.28 2.61 8.62
C TRP A 185 9.76 2.12 7.26
N GLY A 186 9.97 3.02 6.29
CA GLY A 186 10.36 2.58 4.96
C GLY A 186 10.20 3.63 3.87
N TYR A 187 10.45 3.19 2.64
CA TYR A 187 10.32 4.00 1.43
C TYR A 187 9.08 3.57 0.69
N SER A 188 8.01 4.38 0.74
CA SER A 188 6.83 4.15 -0.11
C SER A 188 7.14 4.32 -1.60
N TYR A 189 8.22 5.02 -1.92
CA TYR A 189 8.88 4.98 -3.21
C TYR A 189 10.38 5.20 -2.99
N VAL A 190 11.22 4.28 -3.49
CA VAL A 190 12.68 4.39 -3.33
C VAL A 190 13.29 5.54 -4.15
N GLY A 191 12.52 6.11 -5.07
CA GLY A 191 12.92 7.23 -5.92
C GLY A 191 13.48 6.79 -7.27
N ASP A 192 13.43 7.68 -8.26
CA ASP A 192 13.83 7.42 -9.64
C ASP A 192 15.25 6.86 -9.77
N ASN A 193 16.14 7.25 -8.86
CA ASN A 193 17.53 6.80 -8.86
C ASN A 193 17.70 5.34 -8.43
N TRP A 194 16.75 4.80 -7.68
CA TRP A 194 16.79 3.47 -7.06
C TRP A 194 15.75 2.49 -7.59
N ASN A 195 14.68 3.02 -8.20
CA ASN A 195 13.61 2.22 -8.75
C ASN A 195 14.18 1.21 -9.75
N ASP A 196 13.82 -0.06 -9.57
CA ASP A 196 14.24 -1.14 -10.46
C ASP A 196 15.77 -1.29 -10.57
N LYS A 197 16.49 -1.07 -9.46
CA LYS A 197 17.96 -1.26 -9.42
C LYS A 197 18.46 -2.09 -8.25
N ILE A 198 17.60 -2.50 -7.32
CA ILE A 198 18.06 -3.23 -6.13
C ILE A 198 18.36 -4.69 -6.51
N SER A 199 19.62 -5.09 -6.29
CA SER A 199 20.13 -6.41 -6.66
C SER A 199 20.62 -7.23 -5.46
N SER A 200 21.02 -6.59 -4.35
CA SER A 200 21.43 -7.27 -3.12
C SER A 200 21.05 -6.49 -1.87
N LEU A 201 21.08 -7.17 -0.71
CA LEU A 201 20.50 -6.69 0.55
C LEU A 201 21.30 -7.22 1.73
N GLN A 202 21.49 -6.38 2.73
CA GLN A 202 21.80 -6.78 4.09
C GLN A 202 20.71 -6.24 5.01
N CYS A 203 20.22 -7.03 5.95
CA CYS A 203 19.28 -6.56 6.96
C CYS A 203 19.47 -7.31 8.26
N GLY A 204 19.16 -6.65 9.36
CA GLY A 204 19.34 -7.24 10.67
C GLY A 204 18.56 -6.49 11.73
N CYS A 205 18.57 -7.06 12.91
CA CYS A 205 18.12 -6.41 14.11
C CYS A 205 19.14 -6.64 15.21
N SER A 206 19.18 -5.74 16.18
CA SER A 206 20.02 -5.88 17.36
C SER A 206 19.52 -7.00 18.29
N SER A 207 20.36 -7.43 19.24
CA SER A 207 20.04 -8.56 20.11
C SER A 207 18.97 -8.29 21.17
N GLY A 208 18.64 -7.02 21.42
CA GLY A 208 17.54 -6.63 22.30
C GLY A 208 16.17 -6.76 21.64
N GLU A 209 16.12 -6.81 20.31
CA GLU A 209 14.88 -6.89 19.55
C GLU A 209 14.22 -8.26 19.65
N VAL A 210 12.90 -8.28 19.49
CA VAL A 210 12.17 -9.53 19.23
C VAL A 210 12.39 -9.99 17.79
N GLY A 211 12.67 -9.04 16.89
CA GLY A 211 12.85 -9.28 15.46
C GLY A 211 11.99 -8.34 14.64
N GLY A 212 11.78 -8.70 13.37
CA GLY A 212 11.12 -7.81 12.43
C GLY A 212 10.95 -8.42 11.06
N TYR A 213 10.54 -7.58 10.12
CA TYR A 213 10.48 -7.91 8.71
C TYR A 213 11.09 -6.76 7.92
N VAL A 214 11.89 -7.09 6.92
CA VAL A 214 12.21 -6.18 5.81
C VAL A 214 11.54 -6.73 4.57
N ILE A 215 10.72 -5.92 3.93
CA ILE A 215 9.86 -6.34 2.83
C ILE A 215 10.14 -5.45 1.62
N LEU A 216 10.54 -6.06 0.52
CA LEU A 216 10.71 -5.40 -0.78
C LEU A 216 9.43 -5.58 -1.60
N PHE A 217 9.01 -4.53 -2.30
CA PHE A 217 7.81 -4.55 -3.14
C PHE A 217 8.14 -4.10 -4.56
N GLU A 218 7.50 -4.78 -5.51
CA GLU A 218 7.60 -4.49 -6.94
C GLU A 218 7.12 -3.09 -7.30
N ASN A 219 6.04 -2.61 -6.68
CA ASN A 219 5.44 -1.31 -6.98
C ASN A 219 5.59 -0.33 -5.81
N ALA A 220 5.53 0.97 -6.11
CA ALA A 220 5.43 2.01 -5.10
C ALA A 220 4.16 1.84 -4.24
N GLY A 221 4.19 2.35 -3.02
CA GLY A 221 3.08 2.27 -2.07
C GLY A 221 2.90 0.91 -1.40
N PHE A 222 3.94 0.07 -1.39
CA PHE A 222 3.94 -1.27 -0.79
C PHE A 222 3.01 -2.25 -1.50
N LEU A 223 3.15 -2.40 -2.82
CA LEU A 223 2.19 -3.14 -3.66
C LEU A 223 2.89 -4.07 -4.65
N GLY A 224 2.10 -4.98 -5.23
CA GLY A 224 2.54 -5.91 -6.27
C GLY A 224 3.18 -7.15 -5.68
N ARG A 225 4.12 -7.75 -6.42
CA ARG A 225 4.91 -8.85 -5.87
C ARG A 225 5.77 -8.35 -4.71
N TYR A 226 6.01 -9.21 -3.73
CA TYR A 226 6.84 -8.88 -2.58
C TYR A 226 7.81 -10.01 -2.22
N LEU A 227 8.91 -9.63 -1.56
CA LEU A 227 9.85 -10.52 -0.87
C LEU A 227 9.99 -10.07 0.58
N THR A 228 9.85 -11.00 1.52
CA THR A 228 9.90 -10.77 2.96
C THR A 228 11.11 -11.46 3.57
N TYR A 229 11.91 -10.70 4.31
CA TYR A 229 13.04 -11.18 5.09
C TYR A 229 12.70 -11.05 6.57
N ALA A 230 12.37 -12.18 7.21
CA ALA A 230 12.08 -12.23 8.64
C ALA A 230 13.37 -12.17 9.44
N LEU A 231 13.46 -11.19 10.34
CA LEU A 231 14.60 -10.95 11.22
C LEU A 231 14.34 -11.60 12.58
N ASP A 232 15.40 -12.14 13.17
CA ASP A 232 15.37 -12.78 14.49
C ASP A 232 16.36 -12.06 15.41
N GLY A 233 15.82 -11.38 16.42
CA GLY A 233 16.64 -10.64 17.38
C GLY A 233 17.35 -11.53 18.40
N THR A 234 17.06 -12.82 18.45
CA THR A 234 17.87 -13.76 19.27
C THR A 234 19.23 -14.04 18.64
N SER A 235 19.38 -13.81 17.34
CA SER A 235 20.62 -14.03 16.62
C SER A 235 21.36 -12.70 16.41
N LYS A 236 22.64 -12.64 16.80
CA LYS A 236 23.52 -11.51 16.42
C LYS A 236 23.86 -11.49 14.92
N ASN A 237 23.21 -12.35 14.13
CA ASN A 237 23.48 -12.53 12.72
C ASN A 237 22.52 -11.65 11.93
N PHE A 238 23.08 -10.85 11.03
CA PHE A 238 22.31 -10.19 10.00
C PHE A 238 22.10 -11.14 8.82
N ILE A 239 21.01 -10.94 8.10
CA ILE A 239 20.73 -11.61 6.84
C ILE A 239 21.52 -10.91 5.74
N ALA A 240 22.36 -11.67 5.07
CA ALA A 240 23.17 -11.21 3.95
C ALA A 240 22.69 -11.90 2.67
N VAL A 241 22.06 -11.15 1.77
CA VAL A 241 21.49 -11.64 0.50
C VAL A 241 22.33 -11.09 -0.64
N PRO A 242 23.31 -11.84 -1.16
CA PRO A 242 24.22 -11.34 -2.21
C PRO A 242 23.50 -11.17 -3.56
N PHE A 243 22.33 -11.76 -3.74
CA PHE A 243 21.49 -11.62 -4.92
C PHE A 243 20.04 -11.87 -4.50
N VAL A 244 19.15 -10.87 -4.70
CA VAL A 244 17.72 -10.99 -4.32
C VAL A 244 16.95 -12.02 -5.15
N GLY A 245 17.58 -12.55 -6.20
CA GLY A 245 17.08 -13.63 -7.03
C GLY A 245 16.55 -13.13 -8.36
N ARG A 246 16.60 -14.01 -9.38
CA ARG A 246 16.26 -13.66 -10.77
C ARG A 246 14.86 -13.09 -10.95
N ASN A 247 13.91 -13.51 -10.10
CA ASN A 247 12.51 -13.11 -10.23
C ASN A 247 12.19 -11.76 -9.58
N PHE A 248 13.13 -11.16 -8.84
CA PHE A 248 12.90 -9.91 -8.10
C PHE A 248 14.06 -8.90 -8.22
N ASN A 249 15.15 -9.28 -8.90
CA ASN A 249 16.24 -8.37 -9.22
C ASN A 249 15.71 -7.18 -9.99
N ASP A 250 16.21 -5.98 -9.67
CA ASP A 250 15.89 -4.77 -10.44
C ASP A 250 14.38 -4.54 -10.60
N THR A 251 13.61 -4.88 -9.56
CA THR A 251 12.14 -4.73 -9.58
C THR A 251 11.63 -3.92 -8.39
N THR A 252 12.48 -3.62 -7.40
CA THR A 252 12.01 -3.01 -6.15
C THR A 252 11.71 -1.53 -6.34
N SER A 253 10.47 -1.14 -6.06
CA SER A 253 9.99 0.24 -6.08
C SER A 253 9.68 0.79 -4.69
N SER A 254 9.39 -0.07 -3.71
CA SER A 254 9.17 0.35 -2.31
C SER A 254 9.68 -0.69 -1.31
N ILE A 255 9.97 -0.25 -0.09
CA ILE A 255 10.56 -1.08 0.97
C ILE A 255 9.89 -0.75 2.29
N LEU A 256 9.40 -1.75 3.01
CA LEU A 256 8.82 -1.62 4.35
C LEU A 256 9.64 -2.39 5.38
N MET A 257 9.97 -1.74 6.49
CA MET A 257 10.37 -2.40 7.72
C MET A 257 9.20 -2.45 8.68
N GLN A 258 8.97 -3.62 9.28
CA GLN A 258 7.95 -3.85 10.27
C GLN A 258 8.58 -4.51 11.49
N ARG A 259 8.53 -3.83 12.64
CA ARG A 259 9.03 -4.33 13.92
C ARG A 259 8.10 -5.40 14.47
N ARG A 260 8.68 -6.46 15.04
CA ARG A 260 7.96 -7.44 15.84
C ARG A 260 8.03 -7.10 17.32
N TYR A 261 7.04 -7.59 18.05
CA TYR A 261 6.85 -7.32 19.45
C TYR A 261 6.68 -8.61 20.26
N ALA A 262 7.06 -8.55 21.53
CA ALA A 262 6.73 -9.62 22.46
C ALA A 262 5.20 -9.74 22.56
N ASN A 263 4.70 -10.96 22.72
CA ASN A 263 3.27 -11.26 22.86
C ASN A 263 2.41 -10.93 21.62
N GLU A 264 3.00 -11.00 20.43
CA GLU A 264 2.25 -11.07 19.18
C GLU A 264 1.44 -12.36 19.10
N LEU A 265 0.20 -12.24 18.62
CA LEU A 265 -0.49 -13.37 18.02
C LEU A 265 0.13 -13.68 16.65
N GLY A 266 0.15 -14.96 16.26
CA GLY A 266 0.54 -15.34 14.92
C GLY A 266 -0.29 -14.60 13.86
N PRO A 267 0.26 -14.31 12.67
CA PRO A 267 -0.47 -13.59 11.62
C PRO A 267 -1.79 -14.28 11.26
N ILE A 268 -2.89 -13.53 11.31
CA ILE A 268 -4.22 -14.03 10.98
C ILE A 268 -4.59 -13.53 9.58
N SER A 269 -4.73 -14.44 8.62
CA SER A 269 -5.17 -14.08 7.27
C SER A 269 -6.60 -13.51 7.30
N VAL A 270 -6.80 -12.34 6.71
CA VAL A 270 -8.14 -11.71 6.58
C VAL A 270 -9.11 -12.62 5.83
N TRP A 271 -8.64 -13.39 4.84
CA TRP A 271 -9.47 -14.37 4.13
C TRP A 271 -10.02 -15.47 5.03
N SER A 272 -9.29 -15.82 6.09
CA SER A 272 -9.76 -16.82 7.05
C SER A 272 -10.90 -16.29 7.91
N LEU A 273 -10.91 -14.98 8.19
CA LEU A 273 -11.96 -14.30 8.94
C LEU A 273 -13.17 -13.94 8.08
N VAL A 274 -12.93 -13.54 6.82
CA VAL A 274 -13.96 -13.13 5.86
C VAL A 274 -13.72 -13.87 4.54
N PRO A 275 -14.30 -15.06 4.35
CA PRO A 275 -14.14 -15.81 3.12
C PRO A 275 -14.66 -15.03 1.89
N PRO A 276 -13.93 -15.03 0.75
CA PRO A 276 -14.36 -14.33 -0.47
C PRO A 276 -15.78 -14.70 -0.93
N SER A 277 -16.18 -15.97 -0.77
CA SER A 277 -17.53 -16.45 -1.10
C SER A 277 -18.64 -15.73 -0.32
N THR A 278 -18.38 -15.32 0.92
CA THR A 278 -19.34 -14.60 1.75
C THR A 278 -19.60 -13.18 1.20
N ILE A 279 -18.55 -12.50 0.74
CA ILE A 279 -18.65 -11.19 0.08
C ILE A 279 -19.39 -11.32 -1.26
N THR A 280 -19.02 -12.33 -2.06
CA THR A 280 -19.71 -12.64 -3.32
C THR A 280 -21.21 -12.88 -3.12
N ASN A 281 -21.59 -13.61 -2.07
CA ASN A 281 -22.99 -13.85 -1.72
C ASN A 281 -23.74 -12.59 -1.30
N ILE A 282 -23.08 -11.66 -0.60
CA ILE A 282 -23.67 -10.36 -0.24
C ILE A 282 -23.95 -9.54 -1.50
N VAL A 283 -22.98 -9.44 -2.42
CA VAL A 283 -23.14 -8.70 -3.67
C VAL A 283 -24.28 -9.27 -4.52
N ASN A 284 -24.29 -10.59 -4.73
CA ASN A 284 -25.30 -11.25 -5.56
C ASN A 284 -26.74 -11.14 -4.99
N LYS A 285 -26.90 -10.84 -3.70
CA LYS A 285 -28.21 -10.69 -3.04
C LYS A 285 -28.76 -9.26 -3.07
N GLN A 286 -27.93 -8.27 -3.40
CA GLN A 286 -28.32 -6.85 -3.29
C GLN A 286 -29.31 -6.41 -4.35
N SER A 287 -29.11 -6.87 -5.59
CA SER A 287 -29.94 -6.48 -6.73
C SER A 287 -29.87 -7.55 -7.81
N PRO A 288 -30.98 -7.86 -8.50
CA PRO A 288 -30.93 -8.71 -9.69
C PRO A 288 -30.04 -8.12 -10.81
N ASP A 289 -29.74 -6.82 -10.73
CA ASP A 289 -28.99 -6.09 -11.74
C ASP A 289 -27.50 -6.01 -11.43
N VAL A 290 -27.07 -6.55 -10.29
CA VAL A 290 -25.66 -6.58 -9.89
C VAL A 290 -25.28 -8.02 -9.56
N ARG A 291 -24.20 -8.48 -10.18
CA ARG A 291 -23.63 -9.80 -9.88
C ARG A 291 -22.12 -9.69 -9.71
N SER A 292 -21.55 -10.53 -8.87
CA SER A 292 -20.11 -10.74 -8.77
C SER A 292 -19.50 -11.14 -10.12
N ARG A 293 -18.27 -10.70 -10.35
CA ARG A 293 -17.46 -11.05 -11.51
C ARG A 293 -16.08 -11.52 -11.05
N GLY A 294 -15.99 -12.78 -10.64
CA GLY A 294 -14.77 -13.34 -10.06
C GLY A 294 -14.68 -13.11 -8.55
N ASP A 295 -13.51 -13.41 -7.99
CA ASP A 295 -13.31 -13.40 -6.55
C ASP A 295 -12.96 -11.99 -6.03
N PRO A 296 -13.51 -11.59 -4.87
CA PRO A 296 -13.08 -10.41 -4.15
C PRO A 296 -11.59 -10.46 -3.82
N ILE A 297 -10.90 -9.34 -4.04
CA ILE A 297 -9.47 -9.20 -3.79
C ILE A 297 -9.30 -8.41 -2.50
N PHE A 298 -8.62 -9.02 -1.52
CA PHE A 298 -8.15 -8.32 -0.34
C PHE A 298 -6.70 -7.92 -0.55
N SER A 299 -6.43 -6.64 -0.33
CA SER A 299 -5.11 -6.04 -0.29
C SER A 299 -5.12 -4.98 0.82
N TRP A 300 -4.19 -4.04 0.78
CA TRP A 300 -4.13 -2.94 1.72
C TRP A 300 -3.91 -1.60 1.03
N ASP A 301 -4.08 -0.55 1.80
CA ASP A 301 -3.70 0.81 1.46
C ASP A 301 -3.08 1.44 2.71
N LEU A 302 -1.75 1.39 2.79
CA LEU A 302 -0.99 1.82 3.96
C LEU A 302 -0.65 3.31 3.82
N TRP A 303 -1.14 4.13 4.75
CA TRP A 303 -0.90 5.58 4.82
C TRP A 303 -1.22 6.32 3.51
N PRO A 304 -2.47 6.26 3.03
CA PRO A 304 -2.84 6.82 1.74
C PRO A 304 -2.60 8.33 1.69
N ASN A 305 -1.91 8.76 0.64
CA ASN A 305 -1.48 10.14 0.42
C ASN A 305 -2.21 10.84 -0.74
N GLY A 306 -3.32 10.27 -1.22
CA GLY A 306 -4.14 10.85 -2.29
C GLY A 306 -3.72 10.52 -3.72
N THR A 307 -2.54 9.93 -3.94
CA THR A 307 -2.06 9.68 -5.32
C THR A 307 -2.76 8.48 -5.98
N ARG A 308 -3.03 7.43 -5.20
CA ARG A 308 -3.70 6.19 -5.64
C ARG A 308 -5.10 6.04 -5.06
N SER A 309 -5.31 6.63 -3.90
CA SER A 309 -6.51 6.47 -3.10
C SER A 309 -7.28 7.79 -3.10
N PRO A 310 -8.61 7.77 -3.23
CA PRO A 310 -9.42 8.93 -2.92
C PRO A 310 -9.26 9.37 -1.45
N VAL A 311 -8.77 8.45 -0.60
CA VAL A 311 -8.50 8.65 0.82
C VAL A 311 -7.23 9.47 1.00
N VAL A 312 -7.34 10.57 1.77
CA VAL A 312 -6.19 11.32 2.26
C VAL A 312 -6.22 11.27 3.78
N ASP A 313 -5.75 10.16 4.32
CA ASP A 313 -5.56 9.99 5.76
C ASP A 313 -4.21 9.30 6.00
N PRO A 314 -3.11 10.06 5.95
CA PRO A 314 -1.76 9.51 6.04
C PRO A 314 -1.44 8.91 7.41
N LEU A 315 -2.36 9.02 8.38
CA LEU A 315 -2.20 8.41 9.69
C LEU A 315 -2.77 7.00 9.72
N LYS A 316 -3.74 6.68 8.86
CA LYS A 316 -4.42 5.37 8.90
C LYS A 316 -3.82 4.38 7.92
N GLN A 317 -3.97 3.12 8.26
CA GLN A 317 -3.74 1.99 7.38
C GLN A 317 -5.07 1.28 7.17
N PHE A 318 -5.39 0.94 5.92
CA PHE A 318 -6.64 0.29 5.57
C PHE A 318 -6.39 -1.08 4.99
N ILE A 319 -7.30 -2.01 5.30
CA ILE A 319 -7.53 -3.16 4.44
C ILE A 319 -8.32 -2.63 3.23
N TYR A 320 -7.82 -2.91 2.04
CA TYR A 320 -8.44 -2.52 0.78
C TYR A 320 -9.13 -3.75 0.19
N LEU A 321 -10.46 -3.69 0.07
CA LEU A 321 -11.27 -4.74 -0.53
C LEU A 321 -11.77 -4.27 -1.89
N ASN A 322 -11.33 -4.93 -2.95
CA ASN A 322 -11.84 -4.75 -4.31
C ASN A 322 -12.82 -5.88 -4.64
N VAL A 323 -14.06 -5.54 -4.92
CA VAL A 323 -15.10 -6.49 -5.30
C VAL A 323 -15.45 -6.28 -6.77
N PRO A 324 -14.97 -7.15 -7.68
CA PRO A 324 -15.33 -7.07 -9.08
C PRO A 324 -16.79 -7.48 -9.28
N VAL A 325 -17.54 -6.64 -9.99
CA VAL A 325 -18.97 -6.85 -10.24
C VAL A 325 -19.31 -6.56 -11.70
N SER A 326 -20.46 -7.04 -12.13
CA SER A 326 -21.08 -6.66 -13.39
C SER A 326 -22.46 -6.07 -13.13
N VAL A 327 -22.79 -4.98 -13.83
CA VAL A 327 -24.07 -4.28 -13.71
C VAL A 327 -24.86 -4.38 -15.00
N ASN A 328 -26.12 -4.80 -14.91
CA ASN A 328 -27.02 -4.83 -16.05
C ASN A 328 -27.61 -3.44 -16.31
N THR A 329 -27.54 -2.97 -17.55
CA THR A 329 -28.07 -1.65 -17.96
C THR A 329 -29.51 -1.72 -18.50
N HIS A 330 -30.04 -2.92 -18.76
CA HIS A 330 -31.35 -3.19 -19.36
C HIS A 330 -31.61 -2.49 -20.71
N GLN A 331 -30.56 -2.00 -21.38
CA GLN A 331 -30.70 -1.32 -22.68
C GLN A 331 -30.76 -2.37 -23.79
N TRP A 332 -31.79 -2.41 -24.62
CA TRP A 332 -32.01 -3.53 -25.55
C TRP A 332 -31.02 -3.58 -26.75
N PHE A 333 -30.41 -2.45 -27.14
CA PHE A 333 -29.54 -2.33 -28.31
C PHE A 333 -28.03 -2.34 -27.98
N PHE A 334 -27.69 -2.09 -26.71
CA PHE A 334 -26.34 -2.24 -26.15
C PHE A 334 -26.36 -3.14 -24.90
N GLY A 335 -27.34 -4.05 -24.86
CA GLY A 335 -27.74 -4.86 -23.70
C GLY A 335 -26.63 -5.74 -23.20
N GLY A 336 -25.85 -5.15 -22.31
CA GLY A 336 -24.63 -5.72 -21.81
C GLY A 336 -24.52 -5.52 -20.32
N TRP A 337 -23.88 -6.50 -19.71
CA TRP A 337 -23.31 -6.40 -18.39
C TRP A 337 -22.08 -5.49 -18.49
N TYR A 338 -22.08 -4.39 -17.75
CA TYR A 338 -20.93 -3.49 -17.62
C TYR A 338 -20.02 -3.98 -16.52
N ASP A 339 -18.73 -4.10 -16.82
CA ASP A 339 -17.74 -4.46 -15.82
C ASP A 339 -17.45 -3.27 -14.91
N CYS A 340 -17.52 -3.53 -13.62
CA CYS A 340 -17.36 -2.54 -12.58
C CYS A 340 -16.55 -3.13 -11.43
N GLU A 341 -16.08 -2.27 -10.55
CA GLU A 341 -15.43 -2.64 -9.30
C GLU A 341 -16.01 -1.78 -8.18
N VAL A 342 -16.26 -2.40 -7.03
CA VAL A 342 -16.63 -1.69 -5.80
C VAL A 342 -15.49 -1.84 -4.82
N HIS A 343 -14.99 -0.70 -4.32
CA HIS A 343 -13.82 -0.63 -3.46
C HIS A 343 -14.25 -0.21 -2.06
N TYR A 344 -13.73 -0.90 -1.04
CA TYR A 344 -13.96 -0.58 0.36
C TYR A 344 -12.61 -0.40 1.07
N TRP A 345 -12.47 0.69 1.81
CA TRP A 345 -11.34 0.91 2.71
C TRP A 345 -11.80 0.63 4.13
N ILE A 346 -11.40 -0.50 4.65
CA ILE A 346 -11.76 -1.00 5.97
C ILE A 346 -10.68 -0.57 6.95
N TYR A 347 -11.07 0.20 7.96
CA TYR A 347 -10.18 0.62 9.02
C TYR A 347 -10.38 -0.29 10.23
N LEU A 348 -9.33 -1.02 10.62
CA LEU A 348 -9.28 -1.75 11.87
C LEU A 348 -8.51 -0.95 12.92
N TYR A 349 -8.93 -1.03 14.17
CA TYR A 349 -8.27 -0.35 15.29
C TYR A 349 -8.55 -1.08 16.60
N ILE A 350 -7.70 -0.83 17.59
CA ILE A 350 -7.87 -1.23 18.98
C ILE A 350 -8.56 -0.11 19.74
N ASP A 351 -9.68 -0.44 20.39
CA ASP A 351 -10.49 0.50 21.17
C ASP A 351 -9.86 0.84 22.54
N GLY A 352 -10.56 1.63 23.36
CA GLY A 352 -10.12 1.98 24.71
C GLY A 352 -10.07 0.80 25.69
N ASN A 353 -10.78 -0.29 25.41
CA ASN A 353 -10.82 -1.51 26.21
C ASN A 353 -9.78 -2.54 25.78
N GLY A 354 -9.03 -2.27 24.69
CA GLY A 354 -8.08 -3.22 24.12
C GLY A 354 -8.73 -4.27 23.22
N LYS A 355 -9.93 -4.02 22.70
CA LYS A 355 -10.59 -4.90 21.73
C LYS A 355 -10.30 -4.42 20.32
N LEU A 356 -10.11 -5.37 19.41
CA LEU A 356 -10.13 -5.08 17.99
C LEU A 356 -11.55 -4.62 17.62
N GLU A 357 -11.64 -3.60 16.77
CA GLU A 357 -12.87 -3.06 16.18
C GLU A 357 -12.58 -2.73 14.71
N GLY A 358 -13.62 -2.59 13.91
CA GLY A 358 -13.46 -2.26 12.50
C GLY A 358 -14.70 -1.72 11.83
N TYR A 359 -14.51 -0.90 10.80
CA TYR A 359 -15.60 -0.41 9.94
C TYR A 359 -15.08 -0.03 8.55
N VAL A 360 -15.98 -0.01 7.57
CA VAL A 360 -15.76 0.61 6.26
C VAL A 360 -15.69 2.12 6.45
N ALA A 361 -14.50 2.68 6.31
CA ALA A 361 -14.27 4.10 6.46
C ALA A 361 -14.56 4.88 5.17
N TRP A 362 -14.25 4.28 4.01
CA TRP A 362 -14.45 4.89 2.69
C TRP A 362 -14.91 3.84 1.69
N THR A 363 -15.63 4.29 0.66
CA THR A 363 -16.00 3.48 -0.49
C THR A 363 -15.76 4.23 -1.79
N ASN A 364 -15.54 3.48 -2.86
CA ASN A 364 -15.43 4.01 -4.21
C ASN A 364 -15.98 2.97 -5.19
N CYS A 365 -16.25 3.40 -6.42
CA CYS A 365 -16.54 2.49 -7.50
C CYS A 365 -15.83 2.92 -8.78
N TRP A 366 -15.44 1.93 -9.56
CA TRP A 366 -14.92 2.09 -10.90
C TRP A 366 -15.87 1.39 -11.87
N VAL A 367 -16.08 2.00 -13.04
CA VAL A 367 -16.94 1.45 -14.08
C VAL A 367 -16.16 1.53 -15.38
N GLN A 368 -16.18 0.45 -16.16
CA GLN A 368 -15.60 0.42 -17.48
C GLN A 368 -16.14 1.58 -18.34
N GLY A 369 -15.24 2.26 -19.05
CA GLY A 369 -15.59 3.38 -19.93
C GLY A 369 -16.52 2.93 -21.06
N GLY A 370 -17.58 3.70 -21.31
CA GLY A 370 -18.59 3.42 -22.33
C GLY A 370 -19.74 4.45 -22.30
N LEU A 371 -20.74 4.25 -23.17
CA LEU A 371 -21.86 5.19 -23.33
C LEU A 371 -22.67 5.38 -22.04
N TYR A 372 -22.79 4.32 -21.23
CA TYR A 372 -23.60 4.30 -20.01
C TYR A 372 -22.82 4.44 -18.71
N THR A 373 -21.51 4.74 -18.75
CA THR A 373 -20.66 4.78 -17.54
C THR A 373 -21.25 5.63 -16.43
N ASN A 374 -21.71 6.85 -16.73
CA ASN A 374 -22.30 7.75 -15.72
C ASN A 374 -23.61 7.20 -15.13
N GLN A 375 -24.45 6.54 -15.93
CA GLN A 375 -25.71 5.97 -15.46
C GLN A 375 -25.45 4.76 -14.56
N VAL A 376 -24.54 3.87 -14.97
CA VAL A 376 -24.12 2.70 -14.17
C VAL A 376 -23.53 3.16 -12.85
N LEU A 377 -22.66 4.17 -12.88
CA LEU A 377 -22.00 4.73 -11.72
C LEU A 377 -23.00 5.36 -10.73
N GLN A 378 -23.98 6.12 -11.23
CA GLN A 378 -25.08 6.64 -10.39
C GLN A 378 -25.96 5.52 -9.82
N GLY A 379 -26.19 4.46 -10.58
CA GLY A 379 -26.93 3.27 -10.12
C GLY A 379 -26.20 2.56 -8.99
N LEU A 380 -24.91 2.29 -9.16
CA LEU A 380 -24.04 1.71 -8.14
C LEU A 380 -23.96 2.59 -6.89
N ALA A 381 -23.76 3.90 -7.05
CA ALA A 381 -23.70 4.83 -5.92
C ALA A 381 -24.97 4.84 -5.05
N LYS A 382 -26.14 4.52 -5.63
CA LYS A 382 -27.39 4.37 -4.87
C LYS A 382 -27.48 3.03 -4.12
N GLN A 383 -26.84 1.99 -4.63
CA GLN A 383 -26.88 0.65 -4.04
C GLN A 383 -25.78 0.46 -2.98
N ILE A 384 -24.59 1.03 -3.16
CA ILE A 384 -23.43 0.93 -2.24
C ILE A 384 -23.79 1.24 -0.76
N PRO A 385 -24.58 2.27 -0.42
CA PRO A 385 -24.99 2.50 0.97
C PRO A 385 -25.62 1.29 1.66
N SER A 386 -26.40 0.48 0.93
CA SER A 386 -27.01 -0.73 1.48
C SER A 386 -26.02 -1.88 1.69
N THR A 387 -24.91 -1.88 0.95
CA THR A 387 -23.87 -2.92 1.01
C THR A 387 -22.92 -2.70 2.17
N ILE A 388 -22.67 -1.44 2.51
CA ILE A 388 -21.82 -1.02 3.62
C ILE A 388 -22.28 -1.62 4.94
N GLY A 389 -23.59 -1.65 5.20
CA GLY A 389 -24.15 -2.26 6.41
C GLY A 389 -23.77 -3.74 6.51
N ALA A 390 -24.00 -4.49 5.44
CA ALA A 390 -23.68 -5.92 5.39
C ALA A 390 -22.16 -6.19 5.47
N VAL A 391 -21.32 -5.35 4.85
CA VAL A 391 -19.86 -5.46 4.96
C VAL A 391 -19.39 -5.13 6.38
N ASN A 392 -19.96 -4.10 7.03
CA ASN A 392 -19.68 -3.79 8.43
C ASN A 392 -20.10 -4.93 9.36
N ASP A 393 -21.27 -5.55 9.14
CA ASP A 393 -21.72 -6.69 9.94
C ASP A 393 -20.73 -7.87 9.83
N LEU A 394 -20.19 -8.13 8.63
CA LEU A 394 -19.13 -9.12 8.44
C LEU A 394 -17.85 -8.75 9.17
N ILE A 395 -17.43 -7.49 9.08
CA ILE A 395 -16.24 -7.01 9.80
C ILE A 395 -16.44 -7.19 11.29
N SER A 396 -17.59 -6.81 11.84
CA SER A 396 -17.91 -6.99 13.26
C SER A 396 -17.90 -8.46 13.67
N GLN A 397 -18.40 -9.38 12.83
CA GLN A 397 -18.31 -10.82 13.09
C GLN A 397 -16.86 -11.32 13.10
N ALA A 398 -16.09 -10.98 12.07
CA ALA A 398 -14.67 -11.34 11.93
C ALA A 398 -13.83 -10.84 13.11
N VAL A 399 -14.04 -9.58 13.49
CA VAL A 399 -13.38 -8.95 14.64
C VAL A 399 -13.84 -9.58 15.96
N GLY A 400 -15.12 -9.94 16.07
CA GLY A 400 -15.67 -10.69 17.19
C GLY A 400 -14.93 -12.01 17.41
N TYR A 401 -14.68 -12.77 16.35
CA TYR A 401 -13.89 -14.00 16.42
C TYR A 401 -12.45 -13.74 16.90
N ALA A 402 -11.78 -12.72 16.36
CA ALA A 402 -10.42 -12.36 16.79
C ALA A 402 -10.37 -11.97 18.29
N ASN A 403 -11.41 -11.29 18.79
CA ASN A 403 -11.52 -10.92 20.20
C ASN A 403 -11.82 -12.13 21.12
N ILE A 404 -12.57 -13.13 20.66
CA ILE A 404 -12.88 -14.36 21.44
C ILE A 404 -11.61 -15.19 21.66
N VAL A 405 -10.74 -15.29 20.65
CA VAL A 405 -9.46 -16.01 20.79
C VAL A 405 -8.57 -15.40 21.89
N ASN A 406 -8.88 -14.18 22.34
CA ASN A 406 -8.14 -13.43 23.35
C ASN A 406 -8.92 -13.21 24.66
N GLU A 407 -9.87 -14.09 25.01
CA GLU A 407 -10.69 -13.95 26.22
C GLU A 407 -9.84 -13.67 27.48
N GLY A 408 -9.91 -12.43 27.97
CA GLY A 408 -9.26 -11.98 29.21
C GLY A 408 -8.05 -11.05 29.01
N GLU A 409 -7.52 -10.94 27.80
CA GLU A 409 -6.35 -10.10 27.51
C GLU A 409 -6.72 -8.89 26.63
N ARG A 410 -5.92 -7.83 26.72
CA ARG A 410 -6.13 -6.57 25.98
C ARG A 410 -5.12 -6.49 24.85
N PHE A 411 -5.56 -6.12 23.66
CA PHE A 411 -4.64 -5.70 22.61
C PHE A 411 -4.15 -4.27 22.86
N ASN A 412 -2.91 -4.02 22.48
CA ASN A 412 -2.27 -2.72 22.53
C ASN A 412 -2.35 -2.00 21.18
N PHE A 413 -2.09 -2.71 20.09
CA PHE A 413 -2.18 -2.20 18.73
C PHE A 413 -2.21 -3.37 17.74
N LEU A 414 -2.34 -3.06 16.45
CA LEU A 414 -2.24 -4.00 15.35
C LEU A 414 -1.31 -3.47 14.26
N TYR A 415 -0.84 -4.36 13.39
CA TYR A 415 -0.22 -4.01 12.12
C TYR A 415 -0.56 -5.05 11.05
N TYR A 416 -0.20 -4.77 9.81
CA TYR A 416 -0.49 -5.65 8.67
C TYR A 416 0.78 -6.26 8.09
N LEU A 417 0.69 -7.49 7.60
CA LEU A 417 1.69 -8.15 6.76
C LEU A 417 1.07 -8.55 5.40
N PRO A 418 1.86 -8.56 4.31
CA PRO A 418 1.32 -8.83 2.98
C PRO A 418 1.03 -10.32 2.81
N GLY A 419 -0.03 -10.64 2.06
CA GLY A 419 -0.40 -12.02 1.75
C GLY A 419 -0.76 -12.83 2.99
N THR A 420 -0.39 -14.12 2.98
CA THR A 420 -0.70 -15.08 4.05
C THR A 420 0.56 -15.48 4.86
N ASP A 421 1.43 -14.51 5.19
CA ASP A 421 2.70 -14.73 5.91
C ASP A 421 3.75 -15.55 5.13
N ALA A 422 3.65 -15.57 3.79
CA ALA A 422 4.67 -16.20 2.95
C ALA A 422 5.91 -15.30 2.80
N ALA A 423 7.09 -15.91 2.64
CA ALA A 423 8.34 -15.20 2.36
C ALA A 423 8.34 -14.46 1.00
N SER A 424 7.40 -14.79 0.11
CA SER A 424 7.18 -14.12 -1.16
C SER A 424 5.74 -14.32 -1.61
N GLY A 425 5.19 -13.36 -2.35
CA GLY A 425 3.83 -13.46 -2.89
C GLY A 425 3.43 -12.21 -3.64
N ASN A 426 2.13 -11.98 -3.77
CA ASN A 426 1.56 -10.73 -4.29
C ASN A 426 0.63 -10.08 -3.25
N THR A 427 0.64 -8.75 -3.14
CA THR A 427 -0.24 -8.03 -2.20
C THR A 427 -1.73 -8.16 -2.51
N ASN A 428 -2.10 -8.72 -3.67
CA ASN A 428 -3.49 -9.04 -4.02
C ASN A 428 -3.90 -10.47 -3.61
N GLU A 429 -2.98 -11.26 -3.03
CA GLU A 429 -3.25 -12.63 -2.53
C GLU A 429 -3.71 -12.62 -1.05
N GLY A 430 -4.11 -11.45 -0.54
CA GLY A 430 -4.60 -11.29 0.82
C GLY A 430 -3.75 -10.37 1.67
N VAL A 431 -4.20 -10.20 2.92
CA VAL A 431 -3.53 -9.45 3.98
C VAL A 431 -3.62 -10.28 5.25
N SER A 432 -2.55 -10.28 6.03
CA SER A 432 -2.54 -10.80 7.38
C SER A 432 -2.57 -9.66 8.38
N LEU A 433 -3.38 -9.80 9.43
CA LEU A 433 -3.35 -8.92 10.61
C LEU A 433 -2.49 -9.56 11.71
N VAL A 434 -1.67 -8.75 12.36
CA VAL A 434 -0.93 -9.13 13.56
C VAL A 434 -1.43 -8.29 14.73
N LEU A 435 -1.85 -8.96 15.79
CA LEU A 435 -2.38 -8.34 17.00
C LEU A 435 -1.34 -8.44 18.11
N VAL A 436 -1.05 -7.33 18.77
CA VAL A 436 -0.06 -7.25 19.84
C VAL A 436 -0.78 -7.03 21.16
N LYS A 437 -0.45 -7.85 22.17
CA LYS A 437 -1.03 -7.80 23.51
C LYS A 437 -0.35 -6.80 24.44
#